data_AF-A0A1G8D6I9-F1
#
_entry.id   AF-A0A1G8D6I9-F1
#
_cell.length_a   1.000
_cell.length_b   1.000
_cell.length_c   1.000
_cell.angle_alpha   90.00
_cell.angle_beta   90.00
_cell.angle_gamma   90.00
#
_symmetry.space_group_name_H-M   'P 1'
#
loop_
_entity.id
_entity.type
_entity.pdbx_description
1 polymer ?
#
loop_
_entity_poly.entity_id
_entity_poly.type
_entity_poly.pdbx_seq_one_letter_code
_entity_poly.pdbx_strand_id
1 'polypeptide(L)'
;MDDDVEVVKTASPQDLARNGYAHPAEVAGRSMGEMLHLLALLITAAADVAVFYAIASIVMQDSSELIIGMLVAGFTAGSLTLAHFVGRFARDTIAGYGPRTGRWILVVLVPWLLLGVVVFVVRMLVAESATSGGSGTGLSQDQTMIAGAVMFGGLYLVSGAVAAVGEFLTRNPYRTRYRTAFRANQRALKSLARTQHRYERAVGVLKVHTASLKREDQNYKSAKDLRTAWASKLKRYSAVLIAAHLQNPSATDGMTEPDRSPSPMPHRP
;
A
#
# COMPACT_ATOMS: atom_id res chain seq x y z
N MET A 1 8.95 -3.67 -51.29
CA MET A 1 7.67 -3.65 -50.54
C MET A 1 8.12 -3.87 -49.11
N ASP A 2 8.67 -2.80 -48.55
CA ASP A 2 9.37 -2.81 -47.27
C ASP A 2 8.30 -2.63 -46.19
N ASP A 3 8.06 -3.70 -45.45
CA ASP A 3 7.31 -3.64 -44.22
C ASP A 3 8.14 -2.84 -43.22
N ASP A 4 7.86 -1.53 -43.15
CA ASP A 4 8.29 -0.67 -42.05
C ASP A 4 7.67 -1.22 -40.76
N VAL A 5 8.40 -2.15 -40.14
CA VAL A 5 8.12 -2.63 -38.79
C VAL A 5 8.27 -1.41 -37.89
N GLU A 6 7.14 -0.74 -37.63
CA GLU A 6 7.01 0.34 -36.66
C GLU A 6 7.47 -0.23 -35.33
N VAL A 7 8.74 0.02 -34.99
CA VAL A 7 9.34 -0.39 -33.73
C VAL A 7 8.54 0.30 -32.65
N VAL A 8 7.57 -0.42 -32.08
CA VAL A 8 6.77 0.01 -30.94
C VAL A 8 7.77 0.34 -29.85
N LYS A 9 8.04 1.63 -29.69
CA LYS A 9 8.98 2.15 -28.70
C LYS A 9 8.38 1.87 -27.34
N THR A 10 8.68 0.69 -26.80
CA THR A 10 8.25 0.28 -25.47
C THR A 10 8.86 1.26 -24.49
N ALA A 11 8.01 2.04 -23.82
CA ALA A 11 8.44 2.99 -22.80
C ALA A 11 9.37 2.28 -21.81
N SER A 12 10.49 2.93 -21.45
CA SER A 12 11.44 2.30 -20.54
C SER A 12 10.74 2.05 -19.19
N PRO A 13 11.15 1.02 -18.43
CA PRO A 13 10.60 0.76 -17.09
C PRO A 13 10.68 1.98 -16.15
N GLN A 14 11.66 2.85 -16.38
CA GLN A 14 11.85 4.09 -15.64
C GLN A 14 10.81 5.16 -15.99
N ASP A 15 10.40 5.25 -17.26
CA ASP A 15 9.33 6.18 -17.71
C ASP A 15 7.97 5.77 -17.13
N LEU A 16 7.71 4.45 -17.09
CA LEU A 16 6.52 3.89 -16.45
C LEU A 16 6.51 4.14 -14.93
N ALA A 17 7.68 4.10 -14.28
CA ALA A 17 7.82 4.40 -12.85
C ALA A 17 7.64 5.90 -12.53
N ARG A 18 8.10 6.79 -13.42
CA ARG A 18 8.04 8.25 -13.22
C ARG A 18 6.64 8.83 -13.41
N ASN A 19 5.87 8.31 -14.36
CA ASN A 19 4.49 8.77 -14.65
C ASN A 19 3.39 7.90 -14.01
N GLY A 20 3.77 6.72 -13.51
CA GLY A 20 2.87 5.79 -12.86
C GLY A 20 2.62 6.09 -11.39
N TYR A 21 1.65 5.38 -10.81
CA TYR A 21 1.26 5.50 -9.39
C TYR A 21 2.25 4.90 -8.38
N ALA A 22 3.45 4.51 -8.85
CA ALA A 22 4.44 3.79 -8.06
C ALA A 22 5.35 4.71 -7.22
N HIS A 23 5.21 6.03 -7.34
CA HIS A 23 6.05 6.97 -6.59
C HIS A 23 5.76 6.85 -5.08
N PRO A 24 6.76 6.47 -4.25
CA PRO A 24 6.54 6.23 -2.82
C PRO A 24 6.10 7.48 -2.04
N ALA A 25 6.43 8.68 -2.55
CA ALA A 25 5.98 9.96 -2.00
C ALA A 25 4.45 10.13 -2.07
N GLU A 26 3.78 9.57 -3.08
CA GLU A 26 2.31 9.64 -3.21
C GLU A 26 1.57 8.69 -2.26
N VAL A 27 2.29 7.72 -1.69
CA VAL A 27 1.73 6.67 -0.83
C VAL A 27 1.72 7.11 0.64
N ALA A 28 2.55 8.08 1.00
CA ALA A 28 2.75 8.55 2.37
C ALA A 28 1.64 9.51 2.84
N GLY A 29 0.48 8.96 3.22
CA GLY A 29 -0.49 9.63 4.10
C GLY A 29 -1.49 10.59 3.43
N ARG A 30 -2.43 11.11 4.23
CA ARG A 30 -3.36 12.19 3.83
C ARG A 30 -2.58 13.50 3.86
N SER A 31 -2.20 14.00 2.69
CA SER A 31 -1.58 15.30 2.60
C SER A 31 -2.61 16.34 3.05
N MET A 32 -2.17 17.36 3.79
CA MET A 32 -3.00 18.52 4.15
C MET A 32 -3.68 19.14 2.91
N GLY A 33 -3.05 18.98 1.74
CA GLY A 33 -3.62 19.32 0.44
C GLY A 33 -4.94 18.61 0.09
N GLU A 34 -5.15 17.36 0.48
CA GLU A 34 -6.43 16.65 0.25
C GLU A 34 -7.57 17.33 1.03
N MET A 35 -7.32 17.76 2.27
CA MET A 35 -8.31 18.51 3.06
C MET A 35 -8.57 19.91 2.49
N LEU A 36 -7.51 20.64 2.12
CA LEU A 36 -7.65 21.96 1.49
C LEU A 36 -8.42 21.88 0.18
N HIS A 37 -8.17 20.84 -0.62
CA HIS A 37 -8.89 20.59 -1.85
C HIS A 37 -10.37 20.31 -1.60
N LEU A 38 -10.71 19.43 -0.65
CA LEU A 38 -12.10 19.16 -0.27
C LEU A 38 -12.82 20.41 0.24
N LEU A 39 -12.13 21.24 1.02
CA LEU A 39 -12.68 22.51 1.49
C LEU A 39 -12.95 23.47 0.33
N ALA A 40 -11.99 23.61 -0.59
CA ALA A 40 -12.15 24.43 -1.79
C ALA A 40 -13.35 23.95 -2.62
N LEU A 41 -13.46 22.64 -2.84
CA LEU A 41 -14.55 22.02 -3.59
C LEU A 41 -15.91 22.25 -2.91
N LEU A 42 -15.97 22.17 -1.57
CA LEU A 42 -17.18 22.48 -0.80
C LEU A 42 -17.60 23.96 -0.98
N ILE A 43 -16.65 24.89 -0.90
CA ILE A 43 -16.92 26.32 -1.08
C ILE A 43 -17.41 26.61 -2.50
N THR A 44 -16.75 26.04 -3.51
CA THR A 44 -17.16 26.24 -4.90
C THR A 44 -18.53 25.63 -5.18
N ALA A 45 -18.82 24.44 -4.65
CA ALA A 45 -20.14 23.82 -4.76
C ALA A 45 -21.25 24.67 -4.10
N ALA A 46 -20.97 25.28 -2.94
CA ALA A 46 -21.92 26.17 -2.28
C ALA A 46 -22.17 27.45 -3.10
N ALA A 47 -21.12 28.02 -3.71
CA ALA A 47 -21.26 29.16 -4.61
C ALA A 47 -22.12 28.80 -5.82
N ASP A 48 -21.85 27.66 -6.47
CA ASP A 48 -22.61 27.17 -7.60
C ASP A 48 -24.10 27.00 -7.24
N VAL A 49 -24.41 26.34 -6.11
CA VAL A 49 -25.78 26.18 -5.62
C VAL A 49 -26.48 27.53 -5.44
N ALA A 50 -25.82 28.51 -4.84
CA ALA A 50 -26.41 29.83 -4.61
C ALA A 50 -26.76 30.53 -5.92
N VAL A 51 -25.86 30.49 -6.91
CA VAL A 51 -26.11 31.15 -8.20
C VAL A 51 -27.15 30.40 -9.03
N PHE A 52 -27.10 29.07 -9.08
CA PHE A 52 -28.13 28.27 -9.75
C PHE A 52 -29.51 28.47 -9.11
N TYR A 53 -29.59 28.57 -7.78
CA TYR A 53 -30.83 28.85 -7.06
C TYR A 53 -31.42 30.20 -7.46
N ALA A 54 -30.59 31.25 -7.53
CA ALA A 54 -31.03 32.57 -7.96
C ALA A 54 -31.56 32.59 -9.40
N ILE A 55 -30.98 31.79 -10.31
CA ILE A 55 -31.46 31.69 -11.70
C ILE A 55 -32.76 30.88 -11.74
N ALA A 56 -32.79 29.73 -11.07
CA ALA A 56 -33.93 28.82 -11.08
C ALA A 56 -35.16 29.46 -10.43
N SER A 57 -35.01 30.30 -9.40
CA SER A 57 -36.13 31.04 -8.80
C SER A 57 -36.73 32.10 -9.73
N ILE A 58 -35.91 32.70 -10.60
CA ILE A 58 -36.41 33.64 -11.63
C ILE A 58 -37.15 32.90 -12.74
N VAL A 59 -36.68 31.70 -13.12
CA VAL A 59 -37.27 30.88 -14.19
C VAL A 59 -38.56 30.21 -13.75
N MET A 60 -38.59 29.70 -12.51
CA MET A 60 -39.65 28.83 -12.00
C MET A 60 -40.46 29.54 -10.91
N GLN A 61 -40.94 30.75 -11.20
CA GLN A 61 -41.63 31.59 -10.20
C GLN A 61 -42.88 30.91 -9.60
N ASP A 62 -43.56 30.07 -10.37
CA ASP A 62 -44.77 29.35 -9.94
C ASP A 62 -44.47 28.00 -9.24
N SER A 63 -43.19 27.63 -9.10
CA SER A 63 -42.80 26.35 -8.49
C SER A 63 -42.48 26.51 -7.01
N SER A 64 -42.74 25.45 -6.23
CA SER A 64 -42.35 25.40 -4.82
C SER A 64 -40.83 25.54 -4.65
N GLU A 65 -40.40 26.32 -3.65
CA GLU A 65 -38.99 26.49 -3.28
C GLU A 65 -38.26 25.16 -3.05
N LEU A 66 -38.96 24.14 -2.53
CA LEU A 66 -38.40 22.80 -2.33
C LEU A 66 -38.04 22.12 -3.65
N ILE A 67 -38.87 22.28 -4.70
CA ILE A 67 -38.62 21.70 -6.02
C ILE A 67 -37.41 22.37 -6.66
N ILE A 68 -37.32 23.70 -6.55
CA ILE A 68 -36.20 24.49 -7.06
C ILE A 68 -34.90 24.07 -6.35
N GLY A 69 -34.92 24.00 -5.01
CA GLY A 69 -33.76 23.59 -4.22
C GLY A 69 -33.29 22.18 -4.56
N MET A 70 -34.22 21.22 -4.72
CA MET A 70 -33.91 19.85 -5.09
C MET A 70 -33.33 19.74 -6.50
N LEU A 71 -33.88 20.49 -7.46
CA LEU A 71 -33.39 20.57 -8.84
C LEU A 71 -31.95 21.09 -8.88
N VAL A 72 -31.68 22.21 -8.19
CA VAL A 72 -30.36 22.86 -8.15
C VAL A 72 -29.33 21.96 -7.46
N ALA A 73 -29.70 21.34 -6.34
CA ALA A 73 -28.82 20.41 -5.64
C ALA A 73 -28.48 19.19 -6.51
N GLY A 74 -29.48 18.61 -7.18
CA GLY A 74 -29.31 17.48 -8.11
C GLY A 74 -28.43 17.84 -9.31
N PHE A 75 -28.67 19.01 -9.92
CA PHE A 75 -27.86 19.51 -11.03
C PHE A 75 -26.40 19.73 -10.61
N THR A 76 -26.17 20.39 -9.47
CA THR A 76 -24.83 20.67 -8.97
C THR A 76 -24.08 19.38 -8.68
N ALA A 77 -24.72 18.43 -7.98
CA ALA A 77 -24.14 17.11 -7.70
C ALA A 77 -23.85 16.32 -8.99
N GLY A 78 -24.77 16.33 -9.96
CA GLY A 78 -24.58 15.71 -11.27
C GLY A 78 -23.40 16.29 -12.05
N SER A 79 -23.28 17.62 -12.09
CA SER A 79 -22.18 18.28 -12.79
C SER A 79 -20.82 18.02 -12.14
N LEU A 80 -20.74 18.08 -10.80
CA LEU A 80 -19.52 17.80 -10.04
C LEU A 80 -19.09 16.36 -10.17
N THR A 81 -20.03 15.41 -10.14
CA THR A 81 -19.72 13.99 -10.32
C THR A 81 -19.17 13.72 -11.72
N LEU A 82 -19.77 14.30 -12.77
CA LEU A 82 -19.23 14.20 -14.13
C LEU A 82 -17.81 14.78 -14.23
N ALA A 83 -17.59 16.00 -13.75
CA ALA A 83 -16.26 16.62 -13.74
C ALA A 83 -15.23 15.79 -12.98
N HIS A 84 -15.62 15.25 -11.82
CA HIS A 84 -14.81 14.34 -11.03
C HIS A 84 -14.44 13.07 -11.83
N PHE A 85 -15.39 12.46 -12.55
CA PHE A 85 -15.11 11.30 -13.41
C PHE A 85 -14.17 11.64 -14.57
N VAL A 86 -14.27 12.83 -15.17
CA VAL A 86 -13.33 13.28 -16.22
C VAL A 86 -11.91 13.32 -15.67
N GLY A 87 -11.69 13.95 -14.51
CA GLY A 87 -10.39 14.01 -13.85
C GLY A 87 -9.82 12.61 -13.56
N ARG A 88 -10.67 11.73 -13.04
CA ARG A 88 -10.36 10.31 -12.78
C ARG A 88 -9.91 9.56 -14.04
N PHE A 89 -10.66 9.67 -15.13
CA PHE A 89 -10.31 8.98 -16.37
C PHE A 89 -9.10 9.60 -17.08
N ALA A 90 -8.93 10.92 -16.99
CA ALA A 90 -7.73 11.60 -17.47
C ALA A 90 -6.48 11.13 -16.72
N ARG A 91 -6.55 10.94 -15.39
CA ARG A 91 -5.41 10.40 -14.63
C ARG A 91 -5.14 8.94 -14.98
N ASP A 92 -6.19 8.13 -15.08
CA ASP A 92 -6.08 6.71 -15.43
C ASP A 92 -5.51 6.51 -16.85
N THR A 93 -5.88 7.35 -17.83
CA THR A 93 -5.27 7.32 -19.19
C THR A 93 -3.78 7.66 -19.17
N ILE A 94 -3.39 8.76 -18.52
CA ILE A 94 -1.98 9.18 -18.45
C ILE A 94 -1.13 8.17 -17.68
N ALA A 95 -1.69 7.55 -16.64
CA ALA A 95 -1.01 6.51 -15.86
C ALA A 95 -1.02 5.12 -16.53
N GLY A 96 -1.66 4.97 -17.70
CA GLY A 96 -1.78 3.69 -18.40
C GLY A 96 -2.56 2.63 -17.61
N TYR A 97 -3.46 3.04 -16.72
CA TYR A 97 -4.21 2.16 -15.82
C TYR A 97 -5.63 1.90 -16.36
N GLY A 98 -5.92 0.64 -16.69
CA GLY A 98 -7.24 0.19 -17.15
C GLY A 98 -7.38 0.11 -18.68
N PRO A 99 -8.49 -0.47 -19.18
CA PRO A 99 -8.73 -0.63 -20.61
C PRO A 99 -8.91 0.73 -21.30
N ARG A 100 -8.06 1.00 -22.32
CA ARG A 100 -7.96 2.20 -23.18
C ARG A 100 -9.12 3.21 -23.00
N THR A 101 -8.87 4.16 -22.10
CA THR A 101 -9.87 5.02 -21.43
C THR A 101 -10.26 6.30 -22.21
N GLY A 102 -9.66 6.57 -23.37
CA GLY A 102 -9.92 7.82 -24.11
C GLY A 102 -11.40 8.01 -24.52
N ARG A 103 -12.07 6.94 -24.97
CA ARG A 103 -13.51 7.00 -25.33
C ARG A 103 -14.39 7.29 -24.12
N TRP A 104 -14.06 6.76 -22.95
CA TRP A 104 -14.81 6.99 -21.72
C TRP A 104 -14.70 8.44 -21.22
N ILE A 105 -13.55 9.08 -21.42
CA ILE A 105 -13.40 10.53 -21.15
C ILE A 105 -14.42 11.30 -21.98
N LEU A 106 -14.54 11.02 -23.28
CA LEU A 106 -15.51 11.70 -24.14
C LEU A 106 -16.96 11.44 -23.72
N VAL A 107 -17.30 10.22 -23.32
CA VAL A 107 -18.65 9.86 -22.84
C VAL A 107 -19.07 10.66 -21.61
N VAL A 108 -18.13 11.07 -20.76
CA VAL A 108 -18.41 11.88 -19.57
C VAL A 108 -18.28 13.38 -19.85
N LEU A 109 -17.26 13.77 -20.62
CA LEU A 109 -16.95 15.16 -20.93
C LEU A 109 -18.03 15.81 -21.79
N VAL A 110 -18.58 15.09 -22.79
CA VAL A 110 -19.60 15.65 -23.69
C VAL A 110 -20.89 16.00 -22.93
N PRO A 111 -21.52 15.10 -22.14
CA PRO A 111 -22.67 15.47 -21.31
C PRO A 111 -22.38 16.61 -20.33
N TRP A 112 -21.18 16.66 -19.75
CA TRP A 112 -20.78 17.75 -18.87
C TRP A 112 -20.74 19.11 -19.58
N LEU A 113 -20.11 19.17 -20.77
CA LEU A 113 -20.11 20.39 -21.59
C LEU A 113 -21.52 20.77 -22.03
N LEU A 114 -22.34 19.80 -22.42
CA LEU A 114 -23.73 20.04 -22.82
C LEU A 114 -24.56 20.64 -21.67
N LEU A 115 -24.37 20.18 -20.43
CA LEU A 115 -25.04 20.78 -19.26
C LEU A 115 -24.65 22.25 -19.07
N GLY A 116 -23.36 22.58 -19.21
CA GLY A 116 -22.88 23.96 -19.15
C GLY A 116 -23.47 24.84 -20.25
N VAL A 117 -23.52 24.33 -21.48
CA VAL A 117 -24.13 25.02 -22.62
C VAL A 117 -25.63 25.25 -22.40
N VAL A 118 -26.36 24.26 -21.90
CA VAL A 118 -27.79 24.40 -21.60
C VAL A 118 -28.03 25.50 -20.58
N VAL A 119 -27.29 25.54 -19.48
CA VAL A 119 -27.49 26.60 -18.48
C VAL A 119 -27.11 27.97 -19.05
N PHE A 120 -26.04 28.06 -19.83
CA PHE A 120 -25.65 29.30 -20.49
C PHE A 120 -26.77 29.82 -21.41
N VAL A 121 -27.36 28.95 -22.22
CA VAL A 121 -28.49 29.30 -23.10
C VAL A 121 -29.72 29.70 -22.29
N VAL A 122 -30.11 28.94 -21.26
CA VAL A 122 -31.23 29.31 -20.38
C VAL A 122 -31.01 30.69 -19.77
N ARG A 123 -29.77 30.98 -19.32
CA ARG A 123 -29.44 32.28 -18.74
C ARG A 123 -29.59 33.43 -19.75
N MET A 124 -29.18 33.23 -21.00
CA MET A 124 -29.36 34.19 -22.09
C MET A 124 -30.86 34.48 -22.34
N LEU A 125 -31.67 33.43 -22.46
CA LEU A 125 -33.11 33.56 -22.72
C LEU A 125 -33.88 34.26 -21.59
N VAL A 126 -33.49 33.99 -20.34
CA VAL A 126 -34.09 34.64 -19.16
C VAL A 126 -33.72 36.11 -19.08
N ALA A 127 -32.49 36.46 -19.47
CA ALA A 127 -32.05 37.84 -19.50
C ALA A 127 -32.89 38.66 -20.50
N GLU A 128 -33.11 38.14 -21.71
CA GLU A 128 -33.97 38.81 -22.72
C GLU A 128 -35.40 39.06 -22.21
N SER A 129 -35.96 38.09 -21.47
CA SER A 129 -37.32 38.16 -20.94
C SER A 129 -37.49 39.23 -19.85
N ALA A 130 -36.42 39.56 -19.11
CA ALA A 130 -36.44 40.62 -18.10
C ALA A 130 -36.35 42.03 -18.70
N THR A 131 -35.86 42.17 -19.94
CA THR A 131 -35.64 43.47 -20.61
C THR A 131 -36.90 44.02 -21.27
N SER A 132 -37.82 43.15 -21.72
CA SER A 132 -39.01 43.55 -22.47
C SER A 132 -40.06 44.34 -21.68
N GLY A 133 -39.94 44.43 -20.35
CA GLY A 133 -40.83 45.22 -19.48
C GLY A 133 -40.40 46.65 -19.18
N GLY A 134 -39.19 47.07 -19.55
CA GLY A 134 -38.62 48.37 -19.19
C GLY A 134 -38.24 49.22 -20.40
N SER A 135 -39.07 50.20 -20.75
CA SER A 135 -38.78 51.16 -21.83
C SER A 135 -37.72 52.18 -21.36
N GLY A 136 -36.44 51.80 -21.38
CA GLY A 136 -35.31 52.62 -20.94
C GLY A 136 -34.05 52.42 -21.78
N THR A 137 -33.70 53.42 -22.59
CA THR A 137 -32.41 53.73 -23.24
C THR A 137 -31.23 52.71 -23.23
N GLY A 138 -31.45 51.49 -23.75
CA GLY A 138 -31.05 51.10 -25.10
C GLY A 138 -29.60 50.73 -25.48
N LEU A 139 -28.53 51.04 -24.72
CA LEU A 139 -27.15 50.70 -25.17
C LEU A 139 -26.24 50.05 -24.13
N SER A 140 -26.60 50.08 -22.84
CA SER A 140 -25.81 49.48 -21.76
C SER A 140 -26.38 48.14 -21.24
N GLN A 141 -27.60 47.80 -21.62
CA GLN A 141 -28.33 46.64 -21.07
C GLN A 141 -27.88 45.31 -21.71
N ASP A 142 -27.74 45.25 -23.04
CA ASP A 142 -27.27 44.03 -23.72
C ASP A 142 -25.86 43.62 -23.25
N GLN A 143 -24.98 44.59 -23.02
CA GLN A 143 -23.62 44.33 -22.58
C GLN A 143 -23.58 43.75 -21.15
N THR A 144 -24.47 44.19 -20.25
CA THR A 144 -24.56 43.65 -18.89
C THR A 144 -25.15 42.24 -18.86
N MET A 145 -26.04 41.90 -19.80
CA MET A 145 -26.63 40.56 -19.92
C MET A 145 -25.62 39.52 -20.42
N ILE A 146 -24.92 39.84 -21.50
CA ILE A 146 -23.87 38.97 -22.06
C ILE A 146 -22.75 38.80 -21.02
N ALA A 147 -22.35 39.86 -20.33
CA ALA A 147 -21.34 39.78 -19.27
C ALA A 147 -21.77 38.84 -18.13
N GLY A 148 -23.05 38.90 -17.71
CA GLY A 148 -23.59 38.00 -16.69
C GLY A 148 -23.61 36.53 -17.13
N ALA A 149 -24.03 36.24 -18.37
CA ALA A 149 -24.01 34.89 -18.91
C ALA A 149 -22.60 34.33 -19.04
N VAL A 150 -21.65 35.15 -19.51
CA VAL A 150 -20.23 34.77 -19.64
C VAL A 150 -19.59 34.53 -18.28
N MET A 151 -19.83 35.40 -17.29
CA MET A 151 -19.35 35.18 -15.91
C MET A 151 -19.91 33.88 -15.32
N PHE A 152 -21.17 33.57 -15.59
CA PHE A 152 -21.80 32.34 -15.13
C PHE A 152 -21.18 31.09 -15.79
N GLY A 153 -21.05 31.10 -17.12
CA GLY A 153 -20.39 30.02 -17.84
C GLY A 153 -18.94 29.84 -17.40
N GLY A 154 -18.23 30.95 -17.14
CA GLY A 154 -16.89 30.95 -16.57
C GLY A 154 -16.83 30.29 -15.19
N LEU A 155 -17.76 30.63 -14.29
CA LEU A 155 -17.82 30.04 -12.95
C LEU A 155 -18.04 28.52 -13.01
N TYR A 156 -18.96 28.06 -13.87
CA TYR A 156 -19.21 26.63 -14.10
C TYR A 156 -17.98 25.88 -14.61
N LEU A 157 -17.26 26.48 -15.57
CA LEU A 157 -16.04 25.88 -16.10
C LEU A 157 -14.94 25.81 -15.04
N VAL A 158 -14.79 26.86 -14.22
CA VAL A 158 -13.82 26.89 -13.13
C VAL A 158 -14.15 25.84 -12.07
N SER A 159 -15.42 25.71 -11.66
CA SER A 159 -15.80 24.73 -10.64
C SER A 159 -15.59 23.28 -11.10
N GLY A 160 -15.99 22.98 -12.35
CA GLY A 160 -15.71 21.68 -12.95
C GLY A 160 -14.22 21.41 -13.14
N ALA A 161 -13.43 22.40 -13.56
CA ALA A 161 -11.98 22.26 -13.69
C ALA A 161 -11.30 21.98 -12.34
N VAL A 162 -11.69 22.69 -11.27
CA VAL A 162 -11.17 22.45 -9.92
C VAL A 162 -11.50 21.03 -9.45
N ALA A 163 -12.73 20.55 -9.68
CA ALA A 163 -13.13 19.18 -9.34
C ALA A 163 -12.34 18.14 -10.15
N ALA A 164 -12.16 18.35 -11.46
CA ALA A 164 -11.41 17.46 -12.33
C ALA A 164 -9.92 17.40 -11.98
N VAL A 165 -9.27 18.56 -11.81
CA VAL A 165 -7.85 18.68 -11.42
C VAL A 165 -7.62 18.10 -10.03
N GLY A 166 -8.55 18.37 -9.12
CA GLY A 166 -8.54 17.82 -7.77
C GLY A 166 -8.46 16.30 -7.72
N GLU A 167 -9.38 15.64 -8.41
CA GLU A 167 -9.38 14.18 -8.52
C GLU A 167 -8.16 13.69 -9.30
N PHE A 168 -7.75 14.39 -10.36
CA PHE A 168 -6.57 14.04 -11.13
C PHE A 168 -5.31 13.96 -10.26
N LEU A 169 -5.12 14.92 -9.35
CA LEU A 169 -3.95 14.99 -8.48
C LEU A 169 -4.04 14.07 -7.26
N THR A 170 -5.23 13.82 -6.73
CA THR A 170 -5.41 13.06 -5.48
C THR A 170 -5.59 11.57 -5.70
N ARG A 171 -5.91 11.15 -6.93
CA ARG A 171 -6.15 9.76 -7.26
C ARG A 171 -4.86 8.93 -7.27
N ASN A 172 -4.79 7.95 -6.37
CA ASN A 172 -3.82 6.85 -6.44
C ASN A 172 -4.52 5.52 -6.08
N PRO A 173 -4.76 4.59 -7.04
CA PRO A 173 -5.47 3.34 -6.80
C PRO A 173 -4.70 2.37 -5.89
N TYR A 174 -3.38 2.51 -5.79
CA TYR A 174 -2.55 1.65 -4.94
C TYR A 174 -2.57 2.06 -3.47
N ARG A 175 -3.02 3.27 -3.13
CA ARG A 175 -3.04 3.75 -1.75
C ARG A 175 -3.80 2.81 -0.81
N THR A 176 -4.97 2.32 -1.22
CA THR A 176 -5.77 1.36 -0.41
C THR A 176 -5.10 0.00 -0.29
N ARG A 177 -4.51 -0.50 -1.39
CA ARG A 177 -3.76 -1.77 -1.41
C ARG A 177 -2.49 -1.70 -0.57
N TYR A 178 -1.79 -0.58 -0.61
CA TYR A 178 -0.63 -0.33 0.22
C TYR A 178 -1.01 -0.26 1.69
N ARG A 179 -2.08 0.46 2.06
CA ARG A 179 -2.53 0.52 3.47
C ARG A 179 -2.94 -0.85 4.01
N THR A 180 -3.58 -1.67 3.19
CA THR A 180 -3.94 -3.05 3.56
C THR A 180 -2.70 -3.93 3.69
N ALA A 181 -1.76 -3.86 2.73
CA ALA A 181 -0.47 -4.56 2.80
C ALA A 181 0.38 -4.13 4.01
N PHE A 182 0.45 -2.83 4.30
CA PHE A 182 1.16 -2.28 5.44
C PHE A 182 0.56 -2.76 6.77
N ARG A 183 -0.78 -2.75 6.90
CA ARG A 183 -1.46 -3.31 8.07
C ARG A 183 -1.22 -4.82 8.22
N ALA A 184 -1.22 -5.56 7.11
CA ALA A 184 -0.91 -6.99 7.12
C ALA A 184 0.54 -7.25 7.57
N ASN A 185 1.50 -6.48 7.06
CA ASN A 185 2.91 -6.55 7.46
C ASN A 185 3.06 -6.21 8.96
N GLN A 186 2.45 -5.14 9.45
CA GLN A 186 2.46 -4.83 10.88
C GLN A 186 1.87 -5.95 11.76
N ARG A 187 0.83 -6.64 11.29
CA ARG A 187 0.27 -7.81 12.00
C ARG A 187 1.25 -8.98 11.99
N ALA A 188 1.92 -9.24 10.86
CA ALA A 188 2.95 -10.25 10.74
C ALA A 188 4.14 -9.97 11.67
N LEU A 189 4.64 -8.72 11.70
CA LEU A 189 5.71 -8.29 12.61
C LEU A 189 5.31 -8.44 14.08
N LYS A 190 4.07 -8.06 14.44
CA LYS A 190 3.55 -8.29 15.80
C LYS A 190 3.46 -9.77 16.14
N SER A 191 3.06 -10.62 15.21
CA SER A 191 3.03 -12.07 15.42
C SER A 191 4.43 -12.64 15.61
N LEU A 192 5.38 -12.20 14.77
CA LEU A 192 6.78 -12.61 14.84
C LEU A 192 7.39 -12.23 16.20
N ALA A 193 7.17 -11.00 16.65
CA ALA A 193 7.63 -10.53 17.96
C ALA A 193 7.08 -11.38 19.12
N ARG A 194 5.82 -11.85 19.03
CA ARG A 194 5.22 -12.74 20.05
C ARG A 194 5.84 -14.14 20.05
N THR A 195 6.23 -14.65 18.88
CA THR A 195 6.82 -15.99 18.76
C THR A 195 8.33 -16.01 19.03
N GLN A 196 9.00 -14.87 18.88
CA GLN A 196 10.46 -14.76 19.00
C GLN A 196 10.98 -15.27 20.35
N HIS A 197 10.36 -14.87 21.46
CA HIS A 197 10.79 -15.31 22.80
C HIS A 197 10.67 -16.84 22.99
N ARG A 198 9.64 -17.47 22.41
CA ARG A 198 9.48 -18.95 22.49
C ARG A 198 10.56 -19.65 21.68
N TYR A 199 10.88 -19.12 20.50
CA TYR A 199 11.95 -19.63 19.65
C TYR A 199 13.31 -19.51 20.35
N GLU A 200 13.63 -18.34 20.89
CA GLU A 200 14.88 -18.11 21.64
C GLU A 200 15.01 -19.04 22.84
N ARG A 201 13.92 -19.27 23.59
CA ARG A 201 13.90 -20.24 24.70
C ARG A 201 14.15 -21.67 24.21
N ALA A 202 13.53 -22.10 23.12
CA ALA A 202 13.72 -23.44 22.56
C ALA A 202 15.17 -23.66 22.09
N VAL A 203 15.75 -22.66 21.42
CA VAL A 203 17.17 -22.67 21.02
C VAL A 203 18.08 -22.74 22.25
N GLY A 204 17.76 -21.99 23.31
CA GLY A 204 18.48 -22.05 24.58
C GLY A 204 18.46 -23.44 25.22
N VAL A 205 17.29 -24.09 25.28
CA VAL A 205 17.13 -25.45 25.82
C VAL A 205 17.94 -26.47 25.00
N LEU A 206 17.89 -26.39 23.67
CA LEU A 206 18.69 -27.25 22.79
C LEU A 206 20.20 -27.10 23.05
N LYS A 207 20.67 -25.86 23.23
CA LYS A 207 22.08 -25.57 23.55
C LYS A 207 22.49 -26.14 24.90
N VAL A 208 21.60 -26.15 25.90
CA VAL A 208 21.88 -26.77 27.20
C VAL A 208 21.94 -28.29 27.09
N HIS A 209 21.01 -28.93 26.39
CA HIS A 209 21.03 -30.40 26.20
C HIS A 209 22.28 -30.87 25.47
N THR A 210 22.65 -30.19 24.38
CA THR A 210 23.88 -30.51 23.63
C THR A 210 25.13 -30.35 24.48
N ALA A 211 25.18 -29.33 25.34
CA ALA A 211 26.27 -29.18 26.32
C ALA A 211 26.26 -30.28 27.40
N SER A 212 25.09 -30.71 27.87
CA SER A 212 24.96 -31.81 28.85
C SER A 212 25.47 -33.12 28.27
N LEU A 213 25.04 -33.49 27.07
CA LEU A 213 25.48 -34.71 26.38
C LEU A 213 27.01 -34.72 26.20
N LYS A 214 27.60 -33.57 25.85
CA LYS A 214 29.05 -33.46 25.73
C LYS A 214 29.77 -33.66 27.06
N ARG A 215 29.22 -33.12 28.16
CA ARG A 215 29.77 -33.33 29.51
C ARG A 215 29.64 -34.78 29.97
N GLU A 216 28.50 -35.42 29.67
CA GLU A 216 28.28 -36.83 29.99
C GLU A 216 29.24 -37.75 29.22
N ASP A 217 29.48 -37.49 27.94
CA ASP A 217 30.48 -38.22 27.15
C ASP A 217 31.90 -38.05 27.73
N GLN A 218 32.27 -36.83 28.14
CA GLN A 218 33.55 -36.57 28.82
C GLN A 218 33.67 -37.25 30.18
N ASN A 219 32.60 -37.24 30.98
CA ASN A 219 32.54 -37.92 32.27
C ASN A 219 32.64 -39.44 32.09
N TYR A 220 31.95 -39.99 31.09
CA TYR A 220 32.00 -41.41 30.75
C TYR A 220 33.41 -41.84 30.35
N LYS A 221 34.07 -41.08 29.47
CA LYS A 221 35.47 -41.31 29.08
C LYS A 221 36.40 -41.27 30.28
N SER A 222 36.32 -40.22 31.10
CA SER A 222 37.11 -40.09 32.33
C SER A 222 36.89 -41.26 33.30
N ALA A 223 35.64 -41.69 33.49
CA ALA A 223 35.31 -42.83 34.36
C ALA A 223 35.85 -44.15 33.81
N LYS A 224 35.81 -44.34 32.48
CA LYS A 224 36.40 -45.50 31.80
C LYS A 224 37.92 -45.52 31.97
N ASP A 225 38.58 -44.37 31.81
CA ASP A 225 40.03 -44.23 31.99
C ASP A 225 40.44 -44.51 33.43
N LEU A 226 39.68 -44.01 34.42
CA LEU A 226 39.91 -44.33 35.83
C LEU A 226 39.75 -45.83 36.12
N ARG A 227 38.70 -46.47 35.60
CA ARG A 227 38.48 -47.91 35.79
C ARG A 227 39.59 -48.75 35.18
N THR A 228 40.03 -48.42 33.96
CA THR A 228 41.15 -49.11 33.31
C THR A 228 42.45 -48.90 34.09
N ALA A 229 42.73 -47.68 34.57
CA ALA A 229 43.88 -47.41 35.43
C ALA A 229 43.83 -48.22 36.75
N TRP A 230 42.68 -48.33 37.39
CA TRP A 230 42.49 -49.15 38.60
C TRP A 230 42.68 -50.64 38.33
N ALA A 231 42.12 -51.16 37.23
CA ALA A 231 42.32 -52.55 36.82
C ALA A 231 43.81 -52.86 36.58
N SER A 232 44.52 -51.96 35.90
CA SER A 232 45.96 -52.07 35.68
C SER A 232 46.75 -52.05 36.99
N LYS A 233 46.37 -51.19 37.95
CA LYS A 233 46.98 -51.17 39.30
C LYS A 233 46.75 -52.49 40.05
N LEU A 234 45.51 -53.02 40.04
CA LEU A 234 45.19 -54.28 40.70
C LEU A 234 45.94 -55.45 40.08
N LYS A 235 46.05 -55.53 38.75
CA LYS A 235 46.84 -56.55 38.04
C LYS A 235 48.32 -56.51 38.44
N ARG A 236 48.91 -55.32 38.49
CA ARG A 236 50.30 -55.13 38.96
C ARG A 236 50.46 -55.56 40.41
N TYR A 237 49.53 -55.16 41.28
CA TYR A 237 49.56 -55.54 42.69
C TYR A 237 49.44 -57.06 42.90
N SER A 238 48.52 -57.73 42.19
CA SER A 238 48.38 -59.19 42.25
C SER A 238 49.61 -59.92 41.71
N ALA A 239 50.23 -59.41 40.63
CA ALA A 239 51.46 -59.98 40.10
C ALA A 239 52.60 -59.92 41.12
N VAL A 240 52.76 -58.77 41.81
CA VAL A 240 53.74 -58.62 42.89
C VAL A 240 53.48 -59.61 44.03
N LEU A 241 52.22 -59.79 44.45
CA LEU A 241 51.86 -60.76 45.49
C LEU A 241 52.15 -62.21 45.08
N ILE A 242 51.87 -62.58 43.83
CA ILE A 242 52.16 -63.93 43.29
C ILE A 242 53.67 -64.18 43.24
N ALA A 243 54.45 -63.22 42.73
CA ALA A 243 55.90 -63.31 42.68
C ALA A 243 56.51 -63.47 44.08
N ALA A 244 56.00 -62.72 45.05
CA ALA A 244 56.41 -62.82 46.45
C ALA A 244 56.05 -64.19 47.05
N HIS A 245 54.85 -64.72 46.78
CA HIS A 245 54.40 -66.03 47.26
C HIS A 245 55.24 -67.19 46.70
N LEU A 246 55.59 -67.13 45.41
CA LEU A 246 56.39 -68.15 44.73
C LEU A 246 57.90 -68.04 45.00
N GLN A 247 58.35 -66.99 45.70
CA GLN A 247 59.77 -66.65 45.90
C GLN A 247 60.59 -66.60 44.59
N ASN A 248 59.94 -66.39 43.46
CA ASN A 248 60.57 -66.34 42.16
C ASN A 248 60.09 -65.10 41.38
N PRO A 249 60.94 -64.07 41.24
CA PRO A 249 60.57 -62.83 40.57
C PRO A 249 60.33 -62.99 39.06
N SER A 250 60.91 -64.01 38.41
CA SER A 250 60.71 -64.26 36.98
C SER A 250 59.41 -65.01 36.67
N ALA A 251 58.72 -65.57 37.68
CA ALA A 251 57.43 -66.22 37.48
C ALA A 251 56.33 -65.25 37.00
N THR A 252 56.55 -63.94 37.14
CA THR A 252 55.65 -62.89 36.66
C THR A 252 56.35 -61.95 35.67
N ASP A 253 57.19 -62.47 34.78
CA ASP A 253 57.89 -61.72 33.71
C ASP A 253 56.93 -60.89 32.82
N GLY A 254 55.62 -61.14 32.90
CA GLY A 254 54.57 -60.26 32.41
C GLY A 254 54.48 -58.86 33.07
N MET A 255 55.42 -58.45 33.94
CA MET A 255 55.46 -57.08 34.47
C MET A 255 55.95 -56.04 33.45
N THR A 256 56.69 -56.45 32.40
CA THR A 256 57.22 -55.53 31.36
C THR A 256 56.42 -55.53 30.07
N GLU A 257 55.61 -56.55 29.80
CA GLU A 257 54.78 -56.58 28.60
C GLU A 257 53.52 -55.70 28.78
N PRO A 258 53.11 -54.94 27.74
CA PRO A 258 51.85 -54.22 27.77
C PRO A 258 50.71 -55.22 27.98
N ASP A 259 49.97 -55.03 29.06
CA ASP A 259 48.78 -55.82 29.40
C ASP A 259 47.88 -55.96 28.16
N ARG A 260 47.56 -57.21 27.77
CA ARG A 260 46.61 -57.51 26.70
C ARG A 260 45.23 -57.06 27.17
N SER A 261 44.93 -55.80 26.94
CA SER A 261 43.61 -55.24 27.18
C SER A 261 42.63 -56.00 26.28
N PRO A 262 41.45 -56.40 26.80
CA PRO A 262 40.42 -56.97 25.95
C PRO A 262 40.16 -55.96 24.83
N SER A 263 40.27 -56.41 23.58
CA SER A 263 40.00 -55.56 22.41
C SER A 263 38.65 -54.89 22.63
N PRO A 264 38.53 -53.57 22.41
CA PRO A 264 37.27 -52.88 22.60
C PRO A 264 36.21 -53.64 21.81
N MET A 265 35.24 -54.22 22.52
CA MET A 265 34.18 -54.97 21.85
C MET A 265 33.52 -54.01 20.85
N PRO A 266 33.36 -54.41 19.59
CA PRO A 266 32.75 -53.56 18.59
C PRO A 266 31.38 -53.13 19.11
N HIS A 267 31.15 -51.81 19.18
CA HIS A 267 29.85 -51.28 19.52
C HIS A 267 28.85 -51.86 18.52
N ARG A 268 27.92 -52.70 19.00
CA ARG A 268 26.80 -53.14 18.18
C ARG A 268 25.97 -51.89 17.85
N PRO A 269 25.72 -51.60 16.56
CA PRO A 269 24.93 -50.46 16.13
C PRO A 269 23.48 -50.56 16.62
#